data_AF-A0A2N7S5F9-F1
#
_entry.id   AF-A0A2N7S5F9-F1
#
_cell.length_a   1.000
_cell.length_b   1.000
_cell.length_c   1.000
_cell.angle_alpha   90.00
_cell.angle_beta   90.00
_cell.angle_gamma   90.00
#
_symmetry.space_group_name_H-M   'P 1'
#
loop_
_entity.id
_entity.type
_entity.pdbx_description
1 polymer ?
#
loop_
_entity_poly.entity_id
_entity_poly.type
_entity_poly.pdbx_seq_one_letter_code
_entity_poly.pdbx_strand_id
1 'polypeptide(L)'
;MAEKLNFTVEYSGNTENVTAIYADLVKYDILRARHNFPKREESDFLFMALVAFAALIRVGKVAQGTKVEDFLNSLEGITPEDDAEEAEADFQPDGAE
;
A
#
# COMPACT_ATOMS: atom_id res chain seq x y z
N MET A 1 -3.70 -16.29 7.09
CA MET A 1 -3.38 -15.78 5.75
C MET A 1 -3.13 -14.30 5.93
N ALA A 2 -1.98 -13.78 5.53
CA ALA A 2 -1.74 -12.34 5.62
C ALA A 2 -2.42 -11.70 4.42
N GLU A 3 -3.40 -10.82 4.66
CA GLU A 3 -3.99 -9.97 3.63
C GLU A 3 -2.86 -9.25 2.90
N LYS A 4 -2.76 -9.46 1.59
CA LYS A 4 -1.82 -8.74 0.74
C LYS A 4 -2.50 -7.42 0.43
N LEU A 5 -1.85 -6.32 0.81
CA LEU A 5 -2.36 -4.99 0.47
C LEU A 5 -1.62 -4.54 -0.79
N ASN A 6 -2.32 -4.52 -1.92
CA ASN A 6 -1.81 -3.99 -3.18
C ASN A 6 -2.17 -2.51 -3.28
N PHE A 7 -1.22 -1.68 -3.72
CA PHE A 7 -1.42 -0.26 -3.86
C PHE A 7 -0.84 0.23 -5.18
N THR A 8 -1.57 1.10 -5.85
CA THR A 8 -1.06 1.98 -6.89
C THR A 8 -0.68 3.31 -6.24
N VAL A 9 0.59 3.68 -6.36
CA VAL A 9 1.18 4.85 -5.71
C VAL A 9 1.69 5.82 -6.75
N GLU A 10 1.21 7.06 -6.68
CA GLU A 10 1.62 8.16 -7.55
C GLU A 10 2.49 9.14 -6.76
N TYR A 11 3.76 9.30 -7.16
CA TYR A 11 4.71 10.19 -6.50
C TYR A 11 5.74 10.77 -7.47
N SER A 12 6.00 12.07 -7.37
CA SER A 12 6.97 12.78 -8.23
C SER A 12 6.78 12.52 -9.74
N GLY A 13 5.53 12.44 -10.20
CA GLY A 13 5.16 12.09 -11.57
C GLY A 13 5.41 10.63 -11.97
N ASN A 14 5.70 9.73 -11.03
CA ASN A 14 5.82 8.29 -11.27
C ASN A 14 4.61 7.55 -10.70
N THR A 15 4.14 6.53 -11.41
CA THR A 15 3.10 5.61 -10.95
C THR A 15 3.72 4.24 -10.77
N GLU A 16 3.61 3.68 -9.57
CA GLU A 16 4.19 2.39 -9.22
C GLU A 16 3.17 1.50 -8.50
N ASN A 17 3.06 0.25 -8.94
CA ASN A 17 2.24 -0.76 -8.26
C ASN A 17 3.11 -1.54 -7.28
N VAL A 18 2.67 -1.61 -6.04
CA VAL A 18 3.43 -2.21 -4.94
C VAL A 18 2.54 -3.02 -4.01
N THR A 19 2.96 -4.26 -3.76
CA THR A 19 2.36 -5.13 -2.75
C THR A 19 3.08 -4.95 -1.42
N ALA A 20 2.36 -4.53 -0.38
CA ALA A 20 2.86 -4.51 0.97
C ALA A 20 2.84 -5.90 1.59
N ILE A 21 3.87 -6.18 2.39
CA ILE A 21 3.98 -7.38 3.20
C ILE A 21 3.96 -7.03 4.69
N TYR A 22 3.82 -8.03 5.55
CA TYR A 22 3.82 -7.84 7.00
C TYR A 22 5.03 -7.03 7.52
N ALA A 23 6.22 -7.21 6.93
CA ALA A 23 7.40 -6.43 7.30
C ALA A 23 7.24 -4.92 7.06
N ASP A 24 6.43 -4.52 6.07
CA ASP A 24 6.16 -3.11 5.77
C ASP A 24 5.21 -2.51 6.81
N LEU A 25 4.27 -3.30 7.34
CA LEU A 25 3.41 -2.90 8.47
C LEU A 25 4.22 -2.68 9.76
N VAL A 26 5.19 -3.55 10.03
CA VAL A 26 6.11 -3.38 11.18
C VAL A 26 6.95 -2.11 11.00
N LYS A 27 7.43 -1.82 9.78
CA LYS A 27 8.14 -0.58 9.48
C LYS A 27 7.25 0.64 9.64
N TYR A 28 5.98 0.58 9.24
CA TYR A 28 5.00 1.64 9.49
C TYR A 28 4.93 1.98 10.98
N ASP A 29 4.80 1.01 11.88
CA ASP A 29 4.72 1.28 13.31
C ASP A 29 5.98 1.98 13.85
N ILE A 30 7.15 1.58 13.36
CA ILE A 30 8.43 2.22 13.71
C ILE A 30 8.47 3.67 13.20
N LEU A 31 8.08 3.91 11.94
CA LEU A 31 8.08 5.25 11.33
C LEU A 31 7.06 6.15 12.03
N ARG A 32 5.86 5.65 12.28
CA ARG A 32 4.81 6.36 13.01
C ARG A 32 5.30 6.78 14.40
N ALA A 33 5.86 5.85 15.17
CA ALA A 33 6.35 6.13 16.51
C ALA A 33 7.52 7.12 16.51
N ARG A 34 8.44 7.03 15.54
CA ARG A 34 9.61 7.93 15.44
C ARG A 34 9.22 9.37 15.10
N HIS A 35 8.23 9.55 14.22
CA HIS A 35 7.80 10.87 13.75
C HIS A 35 6.54 11.38 14.47
N ASN A 36 6.05 10.63 15.47
CA ASN A 36 4.82 10.93 16.20
C ASN A 36 3.60 11.16 15.27
N PHE A 37 3.52 10.37 14.20
CA PHE A 37 2.39 10.43 13.27
C PHE A 37 1.13 9.82 13.88
N PRO A 38 -0.06 10.26 13.42
CA PRO A 38 -1.35 9.74 13.89
C PRO A 38 -1.47 8.23 13.72
N LYS A 39 -2.34 7.63 14.53
CA LYS A 39 -2.68 6.21 14.39
C LYS A 39 -3.51 6.00 13.12
N ARG A 40 -3.57 4.75 12.63
CA ARG A 40 -4.44 4.37 11.50
C ARG A 40 -5.88 4.87 11.68
N GLU A 41 -6.45 4.67 12.87
CA GLU A 41 -7.82 5.09 13.22
C GLU A 41 -8.07 6.60 13.07
N GLU A 42 -7.01 7.41 13.11
CA GLU A 42 -7.08 8.86 12.99
C GLU A 42 -6.80 9.34 11.55
N SER A 43 -6.07 8.54 10.76
CA SER A 43 -5.76 8.86 9.36
C SER A 43 -5.37 7.61 8.57
N ASP A 44 -6.35 7.08 7.83
CA ASP A 44 -6.12 5.96 6.91
C ASP A 44 -5.18 6.33 5.76
N PHE A 45 -5.24 7.57 5.29
CA PHE A 45 -4.35 8.05 4.23
C PHE A 45 -2.87 8.01 4.66
N LEU A 46 -2.54 8.54 5.85
CA LEU A 46 -1.17 8.49 6.35
C LEU A 46 -0.70 7.07 6.64
N PHE A 47 -1.60 6.20 7.13
CA PHE A 47 -1.30 4.78 7.26
C PHE A 47 -0.89 4.17 5.90
N MET A 48 -1.73 4.33 4.87
CA MET A 48 -1.44 3.81 3.53
C MET A 48 -0.15 4.39 2.96
N ALA A 49 0.09 5.70 3.12
CA ALA A 49 1.30 6.36 2.64
C ALA A 49 2.58 5.84 3.28
N LEU A 50 2.57 5.61 4.59
CA LEU A 50 3.73 5.09 5.29
C LEU A 50 3.99 3.61 4.96
N VAL A 51 2.93 2.82 4.77
CA VAL A 51 3.05 1.42 4.33
C VAL A 51 3.57 1.34 2.89
N ALA A 52 3.02 2.16 1.98
CA ALA A 52 3.48 2.29 0.61
C ALA A 52 4.97 2.70 0.55
N PHE A 53 5.38 3.70 1.33
CA PHE A 53 6.77 4.12 1.44
C PHE A 53 7.70 2.98 1.88
N ALA A 54 7.31 2.24 2.93
CA ALA A 54 8.10 1.11 3.42
C ALA A 54 8.25 0.01 2.35
N ALA A 55 7.18 -0.26 1.61
CA ALA A 55 7.17 -1.24 0.53
C ALA A 55 8.01 -0.77 -0.68
N LEU A 56 7.90 0.49 -1.10
CA LEU A 56 8.67 1.09 -2.20
C LEU A 56 10.18 1.09 -1.92
N ILE A 57 10.59 1.40 -0.68
CA ILE A 57 12.00 1.28 -0.26
C ILE A 57 12.47 -0.17 -0.36
N ARG A 58 11.64 -1.13 0.08
CA ARG A 58 11.99 -2.56 0.06
C ARG A 58 12.16 -3.09 -1.36
N VAL A 59 11.28 -2.69 -2.29
CA VAL A 59 11.39 -3.11 -3.70
C VAL A 59 12.39 -2.27 -4.50
N GLY A 60 13.06 -1.29 -3.86
CA GLY A 60 14.11 -0.48 -4.48
C GLY A 60 13.59 0.59 -5.44
N LYS A 61 12.30 0.92 -5.39
CA LYS A 61 11.66 1.99 -6.18
C LYS A 61 11.90 3.38 -5.60
N VAL A 62 12.16 3.43 -4.29
CA VAL A 62 12.60 4.63 -3.57
C VAL A 62 13.96 4.35 -2.94
N ALA A 63 14.86 5.32 -3.01
CA ALA A 63 16.19 5.19 -2.42
C ALA A 63 16.11 5.01 -0.90
N GLN A 64 16.96 4.14 -0.33
CA GLN A 64 16.97 3.86 1.11
C GLN A 64 17.29 5.09 1.99
N GLY A 65 17.89 6.14 1.41
CA GLY A 65 18.20 7.40 2.10
C GLY A 65 17.09 8.45 2.03
N THR A 66 16.00 8.20 1.30
CA THR A 66 14.87 9.14 1.20
C THR A 66 14.22 9.32 2.56
N LYS A 67 13.97 10.56 2.97
CA LYS A 67 13.22 10.83 4.21
C LYS A 67 11.74 10.62 3.96
N VAL A 68 11.04 10.15 4.99
CA VAL A 68 9.59 9.94 4.92
C VAL A 68 8.83 11.23 4.62
N GLU A 69 9.28 12.36 5.18
CA GLU A 69 8.71 13.69 4.95
C GLU A 69 8.82 14.12 3.47
N ASP A 70 9.98 13.87 2.86
CA ASP A 70 10.23 14.18 1.45
C ASP A 70 9.29 13.35 0.55
N PHE A 71 9.11 12.07 0.89
CA PHE A 71 8.17 11.20 0.18
C PHE A 71 6.73 11.69 0.31
N LEU A 72 6.27 12.00 1.53
CA LEU A 72 4.92 12.49 1.78
C LEU A 72 4.63 13.81 1.04
N ASN A 73 5.59 14.71 0.95
CA ASN A 73 5.46 15.96 0.19
C ASN A 73 5.43 15.73 -1.33
N SER A 74 5.99 14.62 -1.80
CA SER A 74 6.02 14.24 -3.21
C SER A 74 4.84 13.37 -3.65
N LEU A 75 3.99 12.99 -2.70
CA LEU A 75 2.90 12.07 -2.90
C LEU A 75 1.72 12.78 -3.58
N GLU A 76 1.27 12.24 -4.70
CA GLU A 76 0.17 12.79 -5.50
C GLU A 76 -1.11 11.98 -5.27
N GLY A 77 -0.99 10.67 -5.09
CA GLY A 77 -2.14 9.78 -4.87
C GLY A 77 -1.74 8.39 -4.39
N ILE A 78 -2.64 7.76 -3.64
CA ILE A 78 -2.55 6.33 -3.27
C ILE A 78 -3.93 5.73 -3.44
N THR A 79 -4.00 4.71 -4.28
CA THR A 79 -5.22 3.96 -4.52
C THR A 79 -4.94 2.51 -4.14
N PRO A 80 -5.65 1.93 -3.17
CA PRO A 80 -5.59 0.49 -2.97
C PRO A 80 -6.09 -0.18 -4.25
N GLU A 81 -5.33 -1.15 -4.77
CA GLU A 81 -5.89 -2.04 -5.77
C GLU A 81 -6.81 -2.99 -5.00
N ASP A 82 -8.12 -2.76 -5.10
CA ASP A 82 -9.10 -3.78 -4.73
C ASP A 82 -8.71 -5.05 -5.48
N ASP A 83 -8.55 -6.16 -4.76
CA ASP A 83 -8.43 -7.49 -5.36
C ASP A 83 -9.66 -7.67 -6.26
N ALA A 84 -9.51 -7.40 -7.56
CA ALA A 84 -10.48 -7.71 -8.59
C ALA A 84 -10.50 -9.23 -8.86
N GLU A 85 -10.65 -10.01 -7.80
CA GLU A 85 -10.89 -11.46 -7.81
C GLU A 85 -12.10 -11.81 -6.92
N GLU A 86 -13.21 -11.08 -7.09
CA GLU A 86 -14.52 -11.74 -7.16
C GLU A 86 -14.81 -12.02 -8.63
N ALA A 87 -14.07 -12.96 -9.22
CA ALA A 87 -14.58 -13.66 -10.39
C ALA A 87 -15.81 -14.43 -9.88
N GLU A 88 -16.99 -13.87 -10.12
CA GLU A 88 -18.26 -14.58 -9.97
C GLU A 88 -18.06 -15.98 -10.53
N ALA A 89 -18.22 -16.98 -9.65
CA ALA A 89 -18.26 -18.36 -10.08
C ALA A 89 -19.37 -18.45 -11.12
N ASP A 90 -18.98 -18.60 -12.38
CA ASP A 90 -19.86 -18.87 -13.52
C ASP A 90 -20.52 -20.23 -13.26
N PHE A 91 -21.57 -20.23 -12.44
CA PHE A 91 -22.44 -21.37 -12.26
C PHE A 91 -23.26 -21.48 -13.55
N GLN A 92 -22.67 -22.12 -14.57
CA GLN A 92 -23.47 -22.79 -15.58
C GLN A 92 -24.14 -23.98 -14.88
N PRO A 93 -25.47 -23.98 -14.68
CA PRO A 93 -26.14 -25.26 -14.51
C PRO A 93 -25.93 -26.03 -15.81
N ASP A 94 -25.02 -26.99 -15.76
CA ASP A 94 -24.94 -28.08 -16.73
C ASP A 94 -26.36 -28.61 -16.95
N GLY A 95 -26.68 -28.84 -18.22
CA GLY A 95 -28.04 -29.05 -18.70
C GLY A 95 -28.89 -29.99 -17.84
N ALA A 96 -30.14 -29.58 -17.65
CA ALA A 96 -31.22 -30.50 -17.33
C ALA A 96 -32.18 -30.50 -18.52
N GLU A 97 -32.38 -31.70 -19.06
CA GLU A 97 -33.24 -32.10 -20.20
C GLU A 97 -34.65 -31.49 -20.21
#